data_AF-A0A177D9P7-F1
#
_entry.id   AF-A0A177D9P7-F1
#
_cell.length_a   1.000
_cell.length_b   1.000
_cell.length_c   1.000
_cell.angle_alpha   90.00
_cell.angle_beta   90.00
_cell.angle_gamma   90.00
#
_symmetry.space_group_name_H-M   'P 1'
#
loop_
_entity.id
_entity.type
_entity.pdbx_description
1 polymer ?
#
loop_
_entity_poly.entity_id
_entity_poly.type
_entity_poly.pdbx_seq_one_letter_code
_entity_poly.pdbx_strand_id
1 'polypeptide(L)'
;ICCPFAVPLIMHRNPYLIFLGATLFDLILAIVILSLFATVYPDRFRTVLWQEGGTKGWNSDPHQRVYDYANYRKSPPIPLIWDESCTLCNLCIAIVTLFIWLVRFSIMSFSKQALDFYATITVNALYDILLAGLWIYSACLQDLGDFSDPKHISLRPWYLERGCSEVSPSTRYGCELMRCSYGISVFAA
;
A
#
# COMPACT_ATOMS: atom_id res chain seq x y z
N ILE A 1 -56.14 -7.38 32.03
CA ILE A 1 -55.89 -6.84 30.66
C ILE A 1 -54.64 -5.97 30.79
N CYS A 2 -53.42 -6.53 30.82
CA CYS A 2 -52.54 -6.97 29.72
C CYS A 2 -51.24 -6.13 29.79
N CYS A 3 -50.12 -6.77 30.15
CA CYS A 3 -48.77 -6.42 29.64
C CYS A 3 -48.63 -6.97 28.20
N PRO A 4 -47.56 -6.69 27.43
CA PRO A 4 -46.52 -5.65 27.52
C PRO A 4 -46.21 -4.99 26.14
N PHE A 5 -45.54 -3.83 26.11
CA PHE A 5 -44.65 -3.49 24.98
C PHE A 5 -43.22 -3.62 25.49
N ALA A 6 -42.72 -4.85 25.45
CA ALA A 6 -41.30 -5.11 25.51
C ALA A 6 -40.71 -4.62 24.19
N VAL A 7 -40.04 -3.46 24.22
CA VAL A 7 -39.09 -3.11 23.17
C VAL A 7 -37.95 -4.13 23.29
N PRO A 8 -37.66 -4.94 22.26
CA PRO A 8 -36.48 -5.77 22.29
C PRO A 8 -35.29 -4.82 22.21
N LEU A 9 -34.62 -4.61 23.34
CA LEU A 9 -33.22 -4.18 23.37
C LEU A 9 -32.44 -5.18 22.53
N ILE A 10 -32.20 -4.83 21.27
CA ILE A 10 -31.37 -5.58 20.34
C ILE A 10 -29.96 -5.62 20.93
N MET A 11 -29.68 -6.68 21.68
CA MET A 11 -28.44 -7.45 21.66
C MET A 11 -27.12 -6.67 21.54
N HIS A 12 -26.84 -5.72 22.45
CA HIS A 12 -25.49 -5.19 22.65
C HIS A 12 -24.63 -6.21 23.44
N ARG A 13 -24.55 -7.45 22.94
CA ARG A 13 -23.92 -8.57 23.65
C ARG A 13 -22.42 -8.61 23.36
N ASN A 14 -21.68 -7.96 24.25
CA ASN A 14 -20.24 -8.07 24.50
C ASN A 14 -19.29 -7.23 23.61
N PRO A 15 -18.96 -5.97 23.99
CA PRO A 15 -18.03 -5.10 23.24
C PRO A 15 -16.64 -5.73 23.05
N TYR A 16 -16.26 -6.68 23.91
CA TYR A 16 -15.03 -7.46 23.81
C TYR A 16 -14.97 -8.32 22.53
N LEU A 17 -16.08 -8.93 22.11
CA LEU A 17 -16.10 -9.78 20.91
C LEU A 17 -15.96 -8.95 19.62
N ILE A 18 -16.59 -7.77 19.59
CA ILE A 18 -16.47 -6.82 18.47
C ILE A 18 -15.03 -6.34 18.35
N PHE A 19 -14.42 -5.97 19.47
CA PHE A 19 -13.02 -5.53 19.51
C PHE A 19 -12.04 -6.64 19.10
N LEU A 20 -12.26 -7.87 19.58
CA LEU A 20 -11.45 -9.03 19.18
C LEU A 20 -11.58 -9.31 17.67
N GLY A 21 -12.79 -9.18 17.12
CA GLY A 21 -13.03 -9.30 15.68
C GLY A 21 -12.28 -8.23 14.86
N ALA A 22 -12.35 -6.97 15.30
CA ALA A 22 -11.65 -5.85 14.66
C ALA A 22 -10.12 -6.05 14.67
N THR A 23 -9.55 -6.41 15.83
CA THR A 23 -8.11 -6.65 15.95
C THR A 23 -7.62 -7.86 15.13
N LEU A 24 -8.43 -8.92 15.00
CA LEU A 24 -8.11 -10.04 14.13
C LEU A 24 -8.16 -9.64 12.65
N PHE A 25 -9.14 -8.83 12.26
CA PHE A 25 -9.21 -8.29 10.90
C PHE A 25 -7.98 -7.45 10.56
N ASP A 26 -7.57 -6.54 11.46
CA ASP A 26 -6.38 -5.72 11.27
C ASP A 26 -5.10 -6.56 11.15
N LEU A 27 -5.00 -7.67 11.90
CA LEU A 27 -3.88 -8.59 11.79
C LEU A 27 -3.83 -9.24 10.40
N ILE A 28 -4.97 -9.77 9.93
CA ILE A 28 -5.05 -10.40 8.62
C ILE A 28 -4.68 -9.39 7.54
N LEU A 29 -5.21 -8.16 7.63
CA LEU A 29 -4.88 -7.08 6.71
C LEU A 29 -3.37 -6.76 6.72
N ALA A 30 -2.77 -6.60 7.91
CA ALA A 30 -1.34 -6.32 8.04
C ALA A 30 -0.46 -7.45 7.46
N ILE A 31 -0.85 -8.73 7.66
CA ILE A 31 -0.14 -9.88 7.08
C ILE A 31 -0.27 -9.88 5.56
N VAL A 32 -1.46 -9.63 5.01
CA VAL A 32 -1.70 -9.59 3.56
C VAL A 32 -0.87 -8.47 2.92
N ILE A 33 -0.92 -7.28 3.50
CA ILE A 33 -0.13 -6.12 3.08
C ILE A 33 1.36 -6.44 3.09
N LEU A 34 1.89 -6.95 4.20
CA LEU A 34 3.31 -7.29 4.32
C LEU A 34 3.72 -8.35 3.31
N SER A 35 2.91 -9.39 3.14
CA SER A 35 3.18 -10.46 2.17
C SER A 35 3.19 -9.93 0.74
N LEU A 36 2.28 -9.02 0.40
CA LEU A 36 2.20 -8.40 -0.91
C LEU A 36 3.45 -7.56 -1.19
N PHE A 37 3.81 -6.63 -0.31
CA PHE A 37 4.98 -5.77 -0.50
C PHE A 37 6.31 -6.53 -0.39
N ALA A 38 6.38 -7.60 0.41
CA ALA A 38 7.53 -8.50 0.44
C ALA A 38 7.66 -9.33 -0.83
N THR A 39 6.56 -9.58 -1.56
CA THR A 39 6.60 -10.26 -2.87
C THR A 39 7.00 -9.29 -3.98
N VAL A 40 6.51 -8.05 -3.93
CA VAL A 40 6.83 -7.00 -4.90
C VAL A 40 8.31 -6.61 -4.82
N TYR A 41 8.91 -6.67 -3.63
CA TYR A 41 10.33 -6.46 -3.39
C TYR A 41 11.14 -7.77 -3.59
N PRO A 42 12.34 -7.75 -4.20
CA PRO A 42 13.03 -6.63 -4.80
C PRO A 42 12.66 -6.42 -6.28
N ASP A 43 13.00 -5.22 -6.75
CA ASP A 43 12.95 -4.54 -8.07
C ASP A 43 12.48 -5.21 -9.39
N ARG A 44 12.34 -6.53 -9.46
CA ARG A 44 12.11 -7.30 -10.68
C ARG A 44 10.85 -6.86 -11.43
N PHE A 45 9.72 -6.73 -10.74
CA PHE A 45 8.45 -6.39 -11.40
C PHE A 45 8.46 -4.97 -11.95
N ARG A 46 9.00 -4.02 -11.18
CA ARG A 46 9.12 -2.61 -11.56
C ARG A 46 9.99 -2.44 -12.80
N THR A 47 11.16 -3.06 -12.82
CA THR A 47 12.09 -2.96 -13.95
C THR A 47 11.50 -3.57 -15.23
N VAL A 48 10.81 -4.72 -15.13
CA VAL A 48 10.14 -5.34 -16.29
C VAL A 48 8.97 -4.47 -16.78
N LEU A 49 8.17 -3.90 -15.89
CA LEU A 49 7.07 -2.99 -16.26
C LEU A 49 7.59 -1.70 -16.90
N TRP A 50 8.71 -1.16 -16.39
CA TRP A 50 9.34 0.02 -16.98
C TRP A 50 9.81 -0.26 -18.41
N GLN A 51 10.49 -1.40 -18.62
CA GLN A 51 10.95 -1.82 -19.95
C GLN A 51 9.81 -2.08 -20.94
N GLU A 52 8.78 -2.83 -20.52
CA GLU A 52 7.64 -3.14 -21.37
C GLU A 52 6.86 -1.87 -21.78
N GLY A 53 6.67 -0.93 -20.85
CA GLY A 53 6.02 0.34 -21.16
C GLY A 53 6.89 1.23 -22.05
N GLY A 54 8.21 1.28 -21.80
CA GLY A 54 9.17 2.05 -22.60
C GLY A 54 9.25 1.57 -24.05
N THR A 55 9.33 0.25 -24.25
CA THR A 55 9.35 -0.36 -25.60
C THR A 55 8.05 -0.11 -26.39
N LYS A 56 6.93 0.11 -25.70
CA LYS A 56 5.64 0.48 -26.30
C LYS A 56 5.39 1.98 -26.38
N GLY A 57 6.34 2.80 -25.90
CA GLY A 57 6.22 4.26 -25.88
C GLY A 57 5.16 4.80 -24.91
N TRP A 58 4.83 4.05 -23.86
CA TRP A 58 3.85 4.48 -22.84
C TRP A 58 4.45 5.31 -21.71
N ASN A 59 5.77 5.24 -21.53
CA ASN A 59 6.55 5.99 -20.55
C ASN A 59 8.02 6.03 -21.02
N SER A 60 8.91 6.58 -20.19
CA SER A 60 10.34 6.61 -20.53
C SER A 60 10.91 5.21 -20.70
N ASP A 61 11.91 5.07 -21.57
CA ASP A 61 12.59 3.79 -21.81
C ASP A 61 13.88 3.70 -20.97
N PRO A 62 14.03 2.71 -20.06
CA PRO A 62 15.27 2.52 -19.31
C PRO A 62 16.48 2.21 -20.20
N HIS A 63 16.28 1.65 -21.39
CA HIS A 63 17.36 1.40 -22.36
C HIS A 63 17.95 2.70 -22.92
N GLN A 64 17.13 3.76 -23.02
CA GLN A 64 17.61 5.08 -23.45
C GLN A 64 18.69 5.61 -22.50
N ARG A 65 18.55 5.37 -21.19
CA ARG A 65 19.58 5.75 -20.22
C ARG A 65 20.92 5.06 -20.46
N VAL A 66 20.88 3.76 -20.77
CA VAL A 66 22.09 2.96 -21.04
C VAL A 66 22.74 3.44 -22.33
N TYR A 67 21.94 3.71 -23.35
CA TYR A 67 22.40 4.29 -24.61
C TYR A 67 23.04 5.66 -24.39
N ASP A 68 22.40 6.56 -23.66
CA ASP A 68 22.93 7.90 -23.40
C ASP A 68 24.22 7.85 -22.58
N TYR A 69 24.27 6.99 -21.56
CA TYR A 69 25.49 6.76 -20.78
C TYR A 69 26.64 6.26 -21.66
N ALA A 70 26.40 5.28 -22.53
CA ALA A 70 27.41 4.72 -23.43
C ALA A 70 27.90 5.73 -24.49
N ASN A 71 27.06 6.71 -24.86
CA ASN A 71 27.40 7.77 -25.82
C ASN A 71 27.85 9.07 -25.15
N TYR A 72 28.24 9.05 -23.87
CA TYR A 72 28.67 10.23 -23.10
C TYR A 72 27.66 11.39 -23.11
N ARG A 73 26.37 11.07 -23.22
CA ARG A 73 25.25 12.02 -23.10
C ARG A 73 24.75 12.04 -21.67
N LYS A 74 24.12 13.15 -21.28
CA LYS A 74 23.48 13.28 -19.97
C LYS A 74 22.30 12.32 -19.89
N SER A 75 22.41 11.29 -19.05
CA SER A 75 21.34 10.33 -18.81
C SER A 75 20.19 11.00 -18.04
N PRO A 76 18.92 10.80 -18.44
CA PRO A 76 17.79 11.33 -17.67
C PRO A 76 17.71 10.68 -16.28
N PRO A 77 17.21 11.41 -15.27
CA PRO A 77 17.03 10.86 -13.92
C PRO A 77 16.02 9.72 -13.92
N ILE A 78 16.16 8.77 -12.99
CA ILE A 78 15.17 7.71 -12.79
C ILE A 78 13.90 8.36 -12.21
N PRO A 79 12.72 8.17 -12.84
CA PRO A 79 11.46 8.61 -12.26
C PRO A 79 11.20 7.89 -10.94
N LEU A 80 10.67 8.60 -9.94
CA LEU A 80 10.53 8.06 -8.58
C LEU A 80 9.64 6.81 -8.52
N ILE A 81 8.62 6.71 -9.38
CA ILE A 81 7.79 5.50 -9.53
C ILE A 81 8.61 4.27 -9.97
N TRP A 82 9.64 4.51 -10.78
CA TRP A 82 10.58 3.50 -11.27
C TRP A 82 11.86 3.48 -10.44
N ASP A 83 11.86 3.99 -9.21
CA ASP A 83 12.98 3.88 -8.29
C ASP A 83 12.72 2.71 -7.31
N GLU A 84 13.77 1.95 -6.99
CA GLU A 84 13.73 0.93 -5.94
C GLU A 84 13.37 1.54 -4.58
N SER A 85 13.74 2.81 -4.36
CA SER A 85 13.40 3.55 -3.15
C SER A 85 11.88 3.58 -2.89
N CYS A 86 11.05 3.61 -3.95
CA CYS A 86 9.59 3.61 -3.83
C CYS A 86 9.07 2.27 -3.27
N THR A 87 9.52 1.14 -3.81
CA THR A 87 9.09 -0.19 -3.34
C THR A 87 9.62 -0.49 -1.95
N LEU A 88 10.84 -0.03 -1.63
CA LEU A 88 11.41 -0.11 -0.30
C LEU A 88 10.59 0.69 0.72
N CYS A 89 10.19 1.93 0.40
CA CYS A 89 9.33 2.74 1.26
C CYS A 89 8.00 2.02 1.58
N ASN A 90 7.36 1.42 0.58
CA ASN A 90 6.10 0.70 0.79
C ASN A 90 6.27 -0.54 1.68
N LEU A 91 7.37 -1.29 1.51
CA LEU A 91 7.71 -2.41 2.38
C LEU A 91 7.97 -1.95 3.83
N CYS A 92 8.69 -0.84 4.02
CA CYS A 92 8.91 -0.25 5.34
C CYS A 92 7.58 0.15 6.01
N ILE A 93 6.65 0.77 5.27
CA ILE A 93 5.32 1.13 5.77
C ILE A 93 4.53 -0.13 6.18
N ALA A 94 4.60 -1.20 5.38
CA ALA A 94 3.98 -2.48 5.73
C ALA A 94 4.54 -3.08 7.03
N ILE A 95 5.88 -3.05 7.21
CA ILE A 95 6.54 -3.52 8.44
C ILE A 95 6.12 -2.67 9.64
N VAL A 96 6.11 -1.34 9.49
CA VAL A 96 5.65 -0.41 10.54
C VAL A 96 4.19 -0.65 10.90
N THR A 97 3.33 -0.95 9.91
CA THR A 97 1.92 -1.29 10.13
C THR A 97 1.77 -2.52 11.02
N LEU A 98 2.47 -3.61 10.70
CA LEU A 98 2.47 -4.81 11.53
C LEU A 98 3.05 -4.55 12.93
N PHE A 99 4.12 -3.77 13.02
CA PHE A 99 4.74 -3.42 14.31
C PHE A 99 3.80 -2.60 15.21
N ILE A 100 3.11 -1.60 14.65
CA ILE A 100 2.12 -0.81 15.39
C ILE A 100 0.98 -1.72 15.86
N TRP A 101 0.51 -2.65 15.01
CA TRP A 101 -0.48 -3.65 15.43
C TRP A 101 0.03 -4.49 16.62
N LEU A 102 1.28 -4.98 16.59
CA LEU A 102 1.88 -5.74 17.70
C LEU A 102 1.94 -4.93 18.99
N VAL A 103 2.30 -3.65 18.92
CA VAL A 103 2.33 -2.74 20.07
C VAL A 103 0.91 -2.54 20.62
N ARG A 104 -0.08 -2.26 19.78
CA ARG A 104 -1.49 -2.11 20.18
C ARG A 104 -2.01 -3.37 20.86
N PHE A 105 -1.75 -4.53 20.26
CA PHE A 105 -2.17 -5.83 20.80
C PHE A 105 -1.50 -6.14 22.14
N SER A 106 -0.20 -5.84 22.28
CA SER A 106 0.54 -6.06 23.52
C SER A 106 0.04 -5.16 24.66
N ILE A 107 -0.13 -3.86 24.40
CA ILE A 107 -0.66 -2.92 25.40
C ILE A 107 -2.03 -3.39 25.87
N MET A 108 -2.91 -3.80 24.95
CA MET A 108 -4.24 -4.30 25.31
C MET A 108 -4.20 -5.62 26.09
N SER A 109 -3.34 -6.57 25.69
CA SER A 109 -3.29 -7.90 26.33
C SER A 109 -2.66 -7.87 27.73
N PHE A 110 -1.68 -6.99 27.96
CA PHE A 110 -0.97 -6.88 29.23
C PHE A 110 -1.56 -5.83 30.18
N SER A 111 -2.31 -4.85 29.69
CA SER A 111 -3.03 -3.89 30.52
C SER A 111 -4.30 -4.54 31.11
N LYS A 112 -4.13 -5.37 32.14
CA LYS A 112 -5.26 -6.01 32.87
C LYS A 112 -6.11 -5.02 33.67
N GLN A 113 -5.61 -3.81 33.94
CA GLN A 113 -6.30 -2.75 34.65
C GLN A 113 -5.55 -1.42 34.40
N ALA A 114 -6.29 -0.31 34.28
CA ALA A 114 -5.83 1.06 34.53
C ALA A 114 -5.09 1.86 33.42
N LEU A 115 -5.51 1.77 32.17
CA LEU A 115 -5.42 2.97 31.31
C LEU A 115 -6.81 3.61 31.24
N ASP A 116 -6.90 4.89 31.58
CA ASP A 116 -8.13 5.66 31.43
C ASP A 116 -8.70 5.43 30.03
N PHE A 117 -10.00 5.15 29.94
CA PHE A 117 -10.70 4.90 28.68
C PHE A 117 -10.38 5.97 27.62
N TYR A 118 -10.27 7.24 28.06
CA TYR A 118 -9.86 8.37 27.24
C TYR A 118 -8.42 8.27 26.72
N ALA A 119 -7.47 7.81 27.54
CA ALA A 119 -6.08 7.62 27.12
C ALA A 119 -5.97 6.52 26.06
N THR A 120 -6.66 5.40 26.24
CA THR A 120 -6.68 4.29 25.26
C THR A 120 -7.28 4.72 23.93
N ILE A 121 -8.39 5.47 23.94
CA ILE A 121 -9.00 6.00 22.71
C ILE A 121 -8.05 6.98 22.03
N THR A 122 -7.47 7.90 22.78
CA THR A 122 -6.57 8.93 22.22
C THR A 122 -5.35 8.29 21.57
N VAL A 123 -4.72 7.33 22.22
CA VAL A 123 -3.54 6.62 21.70
C VAL A 123 -3.89 5.82 20.43
N ASN A 124 -5.04 5.12 20.42
CA ASN A 124 -5.48 4.41 19.22
C ASN A 124 -5.74 5.36 18.05
N ALA A 125 -6.44 6.47 18.30
CA ALA A 125 -6.70 7.48 17.27
C ALA A 125 -5.41 8.07 16.70
N LEU A 126 -4.38 8.30 17.53
CA LEU A 126 -3.07 8.76 17.07
C LEU A 126 -2.38 7.75 16.16
N TYR A 127 -2.44 6.45 16.50
CA TYR A 127 -1.91 5.40 15.62
C TYR A 127 -2.67 5.33 14.29
N ASP A 128 -3.99 5.45 14.32
CA ASP A 128 -4.82 5.41 13.11
C ASP A 128 -4.51 6.61 12.20
N ILE A 129 -4.37 7.82 12.75
CA ILE A 129 -3.96 9.02 12.01
C ILE A 129 -2.56 8.83 11.38
N LEU A 130 -1.60 8.30 12.14
CA LEU A 130 -0.25 8.07 11.65
C LEU A 130 -0.23 7.03 10.52
N LEU A 131 -0.95 5.92 10.68
CA LEU A 131 -1.05 4.87 9.65
C LEU A 131 -1.74 5.39 8.39
N ALA A 132 -2.86 6.13 8.53
CA ALA A 132 -3.53 6.76 7.40
C ALA A 132 -2.58 7.69 6.64
N GLY A 133 -1.81 8.54 7.34
CA GLY A 133 -0.82 9.40 6.72
C GLY A 133 0.27 8.63 5.94
N LEU A 134 0.76 7.53 6.49
CA LEU A 134 1.74 6.67 5.81
C LEU A 134 1.14 5.98 4.57
N TRP A 135 -0.09 5.47 4.65
CA TRP A 135 -0.76 4.80 3.54
C TRP A 135 -1.16 5.77 2.42
N ILE A 136 -1.61 6.98 2.76
CA ILE A 136 -1.82 8.07 1.80
C ILE A 136 -0.51 8.38 1.06
N TYR A 137 0.60 8.52 1.80
CA TYR A 137 1.91 8.78 1.19
C TYR A 137 2.34 7.65 0.24
N SER A 138 2.17 6.38 0.66
CA SER A 138 2.41 5.20 -0.17
C SER A 138 1.57 5.20 -1.46
N ALA A 139 0.27 5.52 -1.36
CA ALA A 139 -0.63 5.59 -2.50
C ALA A 139 -0.22 6.72 -3.46
N CYS A 140 0.15 7.91 -2.94
CA CYS A 140 0.65 9.01 -3.74
C CYS A 140 1.94 8.65 -4.48
N LEU A 141 2.90 7.99 -3.82
CA LEU A 141 4.14 7.54 -4.46
C LEU A 141 3.89 6.56 -5.60
N GLN A 142 2.98 5.62 -5.40
CA GLN A 142 2.59 4.63 -6.41
C GLN A 142 1.79 5.22 -7.57
N ASP A 143 1.28 6.45 -7.43
CA ASP A 143 0.54 7.16 -8.46
C ASP A 143 1.35 8.23 -9.19
N LEU A 144 2.65 8.35 -8.88
CA LEU A 144 3.50 9.34 -9.51
C LEU A 144 3.68 9.05 -11.01
N GLY A 145 3.67 10.13 -11.78
CA GLY A 145 3.98 10.11 -13.20
C GLY A 145 5.47 9.98 -13.51
N ASP A 146 5.74 9.73 -14.79
CA ASP A 146 7.05 9.72 -15.41
C ASP A 146 7.16 10.87 -16.41
N PHE A 147 8.01 11.84 -16.06
CA PHE A 147 8.31 13.04 -16.85
C PHE A 147 9.77 13.08 -17.34
N SER A 148 10.49 11.96 -17.24
CA SER A 148 11.93 11.93 -17.54
C SER A 148 12.25 12.03 -19.04
N ASP A 149 11.31 11.59 -19.90
CA ASP A 149 11.40 11.70 -21.36
C ASP A 149 10.30 12.65 -21.89
N PRO A 150 10.66 13.84 -22.42
CA PRO A 150 9.70 14.77 -23.00
C PRO A 150 8.88 14.21 -24.17
N LYS A 151 9.33 13.14 -24.83
CA LYS A 151 8.61 12.51 -25.95
C LYS A 151 7.59 11.47 -25.48
N HIS A 152 7.77 10.89 -24.30
CA HIS A 152 6.95 9.81 -23.74
C HIS A 152 6.51 10.14 -22.32
N ILE A 153 5.75 11.23 -22.18
CA ILE A 153 5.23 11.69 -20.89
C ILE A 153 4.10 10.76 -20.43
N SER A 154 4.19 10.31 -19.17
CA SER A 154 3.18 9.51 -18.50
C SER A 154 2.75 10.24 -17.22
N LEU A 155 1.50 10.72 -17.17
CA LEU A 155 0.99 11.47 -16.00
C LEU A 155 0.79 10.57 -14.79
N ARG A 156 0.39 9.32 -15.02
CA ARG A 156 0.25 8.26 -14.03
C ARG A 156 0.86 6.98 -14.62
N PRO A 157 1.24 6.00 -13.78
CA PRO A 157 1.81 4.77 -14.27
C PRO A 157 0.88 4.06 -15.26
N TRP A 158 1.41 3.70 -16.43
CA TRP A 158 0.61 3.18 -17.54
C TRP A 158 -0.22 1.94 -17.17
N TYR A 159 0.25 1.12 -16.23
CA TYR A 159 -0.45 -0.10 -15.81
C TYR A 159 -1.71 0.20 -15.01
N LEU A 160 -1.85 1.40 -14.43
CA LEU A 160 -3.09 1.85 -13.79
C LEU A 160 -4.11 2.31 -14.82
N GLU A 161 -3.67 3.05 -15.84
CA GLU A 161 -4.54 3.63 -16.88
C GLU A 161 -5.02 2.59 -17.91
N ARG A 162 -4.11 1.75 -18.41
CA ARG A 162 -4.37 0.81 -19.51
C ARG A 162 -4.74 -0.60 -19.04
N GLY A 163 -4.33 -0.95 -17.83
CA GLY A 163 -4.47 -2.33 -17.33
C GLY A 163 -3.45 -3.31 -17.90
N CYS A 164 -3.71 -4.60 -17.68
CA CYS A 164 -2.76 -5.70 -17.92
C CYS A 164 -3.17 -6.64 -19.07
N SER A 165 -4.08 -6.21 -19.94
CA SER A 165 -4.53 -7.00 -21.11
C SER A 165 -3.53 -6.96 -22.27
N GLU A 166 -2.90 -5.81 -22.50
CA GLU A 166 -2.04 -5.55 -23.67
C GLU A 166 -0.55 -5.88 -23.40
N VAL A 167 -0.21 -6.44 -22.26
CA VAL A 167 1.18 -6.73 -21.85
C VAL A 167 1.61 -8.16 -22.20
N SER A 168 2.91 -8.36 -22.35
CA SER A 168 3.47 -9.70 -22.54
C SER A 168 3.06 -10.67 -21.42
N PRO A 169 2.88 -11.98 -21.72
CA PRO A 169 2.45 -12.96 -20.72
C PRO A 169 3.37 -13.04 -19.50
N SER A 170 4.67 -12.81 -19.67
CA SER A 170 5.66 -12.77 -18.61
C SER A 170 5.52 -11.56 -17.68
N THR A 171 5.01 -10.44 -18.18
CA THR A 171 4.85 -9.17 -17.44
C THR A 171 3.48 -9.06 -16.78
N ARG A 172 2.49 -9.80 -17.28
CA ARG A 172 1.10 -9.75 -16.80
C ARG A 172 0.97 -9.99 -15.30
N TYR A 173 1.65 -11.00 -14.75
CA TYR A 173 1.60 -11.27 -13.31
C TYR A 173 2.11 -10.09 -12.47
N GLY A 174 3.23 -9.48 -12.87
CA GLY A 174 3.77 -8.31 -12.19
C GLY A 174 2.86 -7.09 -12.31
N CYS A 175 2.22 -6.91 -13.47
CA CYS A 175 1.25 -5.83 -13.70
C CYS A 175 0.05 -5.93 -12.74
N GLU A 176 -0.56 -7.11 -12.62
CA GLU A 176 -1.68 -7.33 -11.70
C GLU A 176 -1.24 -7.13 -10.24
N LEU A 177 -0.04 -7.60 -9.88
CA LEU A 177 0.50 -7.46 -8.54
C LEU A 177 0.68 -5.98 -8.14
N MET A 178 1.22 -5.14 -9.04
CA MET A 178 1.37 -3.70 -8.81
C MET A 178 0.04 -2.96 -8.78
N ARG A 179 -0.97 -3.39 -9.54
CA ARG A 179 -2.33 -2.85 -9.44
C ARG A 179 -2.95 -3.20 -8.08
N CYS A 180 -2.78 -4.44 -7.63
CA CYS A 180 -3.21 -4.87 -6.31
C CYS A 180 -2.49 -4.11 -5.18
N SER A 181 -1.19 -3.83 -5.32
CA SER A 181 -0.43 -3.06 -4.32
C SER A 181 -0.92 -1.62 -4.21
N TYR A 182 -1.24 -1.00 -5.33
CA TYR A 182 -1.85 0.33 -5.33
C TYR A 182 -3.24 0.28 -4.68
N GLY A 183 -4.08 -0.68 -5.09
CA GLY A 183 -5.43 -0.85 -4.54
C GLY A 183 -5.45 -1.07 -3.02
N ILE A 184 -4.54 -1.91 -2.50
CA ILE A 184 -4.46 -2.14 -1.05
C ILE A 184 -3.95 -0.90 -0.30
N SER A 185 -3.08 -0.11 -0.92
CA SER A 185 -2.56 1.13 -0.32
C SER A 185 -3.65 2.18 -0.19
N VAL A 186 -4.51 2.29 -1.21
CA VAL A 186 -5.70 3.16 -1.17
C VAL A 186 -6.73 2.66 -0.16
N PHE A 187 -6.88 1.33 -0.01
CA PHE A 187 -7.80 0.76 0.99
C PHE A 187 -7.32 0.95 2.43
N ALA A 188 -6.01 0.92 2.65
CA ALA A 188 -5.41 1.08 3.98
C ALA A 188 -5.25 2.55 4.41
N ALA A 189 -5.42 3.50 3.48
CA ALA A 189 -5.38 4.94 3.68
C ALA A 189 -6.71 5.49 4.22
#